data_AF-A0A7R9MKR9-F1
#
_entry.id   AF-A0A7R9MKR9-F1
#
_cell.length_a   1.000
_cell.length_b   1.000
_cell.length_c   1.000
_cell.angle_alpha   90.00
_cell.angle_beta   90.00
_cell.angle_gamma   90.00
#
_symmetry.space_group_name_H-M   'P 1'
#
loop_
_entity.id
_entity.type
_entity.pdbx_description
1 polymer ?
#
loop_
_entity_poly.entity_id
_entity_poly.type
_entity_poly.pdbx_seq_one_letter_code
_entity_poly.pdbx_strand_id
1 'polypeptide(L)'
;DLSMDDTEVPVHNNIESQFTKQLCRGVSLLSEAMKSRLKCFHLNTSQIPFLRLTRIKVEEMHEKPQIVVIHQFLSDNEVEVMKLLAKPKLVRTSTINEQTKTHQIDRNRIAEGGWPKDWENSVVNTISQRIAHITGMDIRLAEEYQAIKYGVGGYYRPHYDVFVPWATQLDAKIYGDHLNRVATWINYLSDVDVGGATIFPHLNVTVWPEKGSALLWFNLFKSGIIDMTTLHGGCPVVIGTKWIATKWIPELGQNVLLEEINWIKDLNTYVSLEEQRLIKIRQLTDEFTRQNWVAMKDVDTYVGHPIDVYHLIKRFSVEWKQLEELLVSQKNVYQHYQDLILDHELTDAAKGMATLVDTYKLDIHSLVDGLIRKQSFVNKQYFNAIQWFNETIIRGVVHEMPTKMKTDLYKYLSMAYYKMGDTNQALLYMQHSIALNPYNEHNSNSVNQIFVELFWKKRKQ
;
A
#
# COMPACT_ATOMS: atom_id res chain seq x y z
N ASP A 1 26.43 10.59 -50.45
CA ASP A 1 25.45 9.70 -49.80
C ASP A 1 25.11 10.28 -48.43
N LEU A 2 24.23 11.28 -48.37
CA LEU A 2 22.75 11.12 -48.22
C LEU A 2 22.45 10.22 -47.00
N SER A 3 22.31 10.79 -45.80
CA SER A 3 21.03 11.23 -45.20
C SER A 3 20.01 10.09 -45.11
N MET A 4 19.89 9.52 -43.90
CA MET A 4 18.72 8.78 -43.39
C MET A 4 18.74 9.02 -41.87
N ASP A 5 17.70 9.44 -41.18
CA ASP A 5 16.38 9.91 -41.56
C ASP A 5 15.85 10.58 -40.27
N ASP A 6 15.80 11.91 -40.27
CA ASP A 6 15.02 12.68 -39.29
C ASP A 6 13.55 12.38 -39.59
N THR A 7 13.07 11.24 -39.07
CA THR A 7 11.67 10.84 -39.20
C THR A 7 10.80 11.79 -38.38
N GLU A 8 10.35 12.83 -39.08
CA GLU A 8 9.06 13.52 -38.96
C GLU A 8 8.40 13.43 -37.59
N VAL A 9 8.79 14.33 -36.69
CA VAL A 9 7.88 14.76 -35.62
C VAL A 9 6.72 15.47 -36.32
N PRO A 10 5.45 15.03 -36.15
CA PRO A 10 4.33 15.59 -36.89
C PRO A 10 4.24 17.10 -36.64
N VAL A 11 4.08 17.87 -37.71
CA VAL A 11 4.06 19.36 -37.74
C VAL A 11 3.11 19.96 -36.69
N HIS A 12 2.09 19.23 -36.25
CA HIS A 12 1.19 19.60 -35.15
C HIS A 12 1.90 19.79 -33.79
N ASN A 13 2.89 18.97 -33.45
CA ASN A 13 3.62 19.05 -32.17
C ASN A 13 4.48 20.31 -32.04
N ASN A 14 4.85 20.96 -33.16
CA ASN A 14 5.75 22.11 -33.14
C ASN A 14 5.01 23.42 -32.81
N ILE A 15 3.76 23.55 -33.29
CA ILE A 15 2.91 24.72 -33.07
C ILE A 15 2.39 24.75 -31.62
N GLU A 16 1.91 23.61 -31.11
CA GLU A 16 1.42 23.46 -29.74
C GLU A 16 2.53 23.72 -28.70
N SER A 17 3.76 23.28 -29.02
CA SER A 17 4.98 23.61 -28.28
C SER A 17 5.30 25.11 -28.29
N GLN A 18 5.02 25.82 -29.38
CA GLN A 18 5.26 27.26 -29.49
C GLN A 18 4.27 28.08 -28.65
N PHE A 19 2.97 27.77 -28.70
CA PHE A 19 1.96 28.41 -27.85
C PHE A 19 2.23 28.16 -26.37
N THR A 20 2.55 26.92 -26.00
CA THR A 20 2.97 26.55 -24.63
C THR A 20 4.12 27.43 -24.16
N LYS A 21 5.17 27.60 -24.97
CA LYS A 21 6.33 28.46 -24.63
C LYS A 21 5.95 29.93 -24.47
N GLN A 22 5.06 30.46 -25.31
CA GLN A 22 4.59 31.85 -25.21
C GLN A 22 3.77 32.09 -23.94
N LEU A 23 2.85 31.18 -23.62
CA LEU A 23 2.04 31.26 -22.40
C LEU A 23 2.90 31.18 -21.14
N CYS A 24 3.91 30.30 -21.12
CA CYS A 24 4.86 30.22 -20.00
C CYS A 24 5.76 31.46 -19.84
N ARG A 25 5.90 32.29 -20.88
CA ARG A 25 6.59 33.59 -20.80
C ARG A 25 5.68 34.71 -20.31
N GLY A 26 4.41 34.43 -20.04
CA GLY A 26 3.41 35.43 -19.62
C GLY A 26 2.86 36.27 -20.77
N VAL A 27 3.00 35.82 -22.02
CA VAL A 27 2.39 36.51 -23.16
C VAL A 27 0.87 36.35 -23.06
N SER A 28 0.14 37.45 -22.95
CA SER A 28 -1.32 37.45 -23.01
C SER A 28 -1.78 37.18 -24.45
N LEU A 29 -2.31 35.99 -24.70
CA LEU A 29 -2.80 35.58 -26.02
C LEU A 29 -4.34 35.67 -26.15
N LEU A 30 -5.05 36.02 -25.08
CA LEU A 30 -6.49 36.31 -25.12
C LEU A 30 -6.76 37.64 -25.84
N SER A 31 -7.79 37.65 -26.70
CA SER A 31 -8.25 38.89 -27.36
C SER A 31 -8.89 39.86 -26.36
N GLU A 32 -8.78 41.16 -26.61
CA GLU A 32 -9.42 42.18 -25.76
C GLU A 32 -10.94 42.03 -25.66
N ALA A 33 -11.58 41.53 -26.72
CA ALA A 33 -13.00 41.22 -26.72
C ALA A 33 -13.37 40.03 -25.81
N MET A 34 -12.46 39.07 -25.62
CA MET A 34 -12.65 37.98 -24.65
C MET A 34 -12.41 38.48 -23.23
N LYS A 35 -11.32 39.23 -23.01
CA LYS A 35 -10.99 39.79 -21.69
C LYS A 35 -12.10 40.68 -21.14
N SER A 36 -12.73 41.50 -21.99
CA SER A 36 -13.80 42.41 -21.56
C SER A 36 -15.07 41.70 -21.08
N ARG A 37 -15.24 40.40 -21.39
CA ARG A 37 -16.36 39.59 -20.91
C ARG A 37 -16.10 38.89 -19.58
N LEU A 38 -14.83 38.74 -19.20
CA LEU A 38 -14.43 38.07 -17.96
C LEU A 38 -14.80 38.93 -16.75
N LYS A 39 -15.22 38.27 -15.67
CA LYS A 39 -15.72 38.94 -14.47
C LYS A 39 -15.02 38.44 -13.22
N CYS A 40 -14.91 39.35 -12.26
CA CYS A 40 -14.64 39.02 -10.87
C CYS A 40 -15.91 39.23 -10.06
N PHE A 41 -16.29 38.26 -9.25
CA PHE A 41 -17.52 38.33 -8.46
C PHE A 41 -17.38 37.58 -7.13
N HIS A 42 -18.33 37.84 -6.23
CA HIS A 42 -18.49 37.05 -5.01
C HIS A 42 -19.56 35.98 -5.22
N LEU A 43 -19.25 34.73 -4.90
CA LEU A 43 -20.25 33.66 -4.93
C LEU A 43 -21.32 33.95 -3.89
N ASN A 44 -22.59 33.80 -4.26
CA ASN A 44 -23.69 33.91 -3.30
C ASN A 44 -23.75 32.67 -2.42
N THR A 45 -23.22 32.79 -1.21
CA THR A 45 -23.15 31.69 -0.23
C THR A 45 -24.28 31.74 0.80
N SER A 46 -25.18 32.72 0.73
CA SER A 46 -26.22 32.99 1.75
C SER A 46 -27.18 31.81 1.98
N GLN A 47 -27.40 31.01 0.92
CA GLN A 47 -28.27 29.84 0.92
C GLN A 47 -27.55 28.54 1.32
N ILE A 48 -26.22 28.57 1.49
CA ILE A 48 -25.41 27.40 1.82
C ILE A 48 -25.00 27.51 3.30
N PRO A 49 -25.60 26.74 4.22
CA PRO A 49 -25.33 26.88 5.66
C PRO A 49 -23.85 26.83 6.02
N PHE A 50 -23.10 25.92 5.37
CA PHE A 50 -21.66 25.76 5.56
C PHE A 50 -20.82 26.99 5.13
N LEU A 51 -21.30 27.77 4.17
CA LEU A 51 -20.58 28.93 3.61
C LEU A 51 -21.22 30.27 3.95
N ARG A 52 -22.27 30.30 4.78
CA ARG A 52 -23.13 31.48 5.00
C ARG A 52 -22.38 32.75 5.39
N LEU A 53 -21.27 32.62 6.14
CA LEU A 53 -20.44 33.76 6.58
C LEU A 53 -19.19 33.95 5.71
N THR A 54 -18.94 33.04 4.77
CA THR A 54 -17.75 33.04 3.92
C THR A 54 -18.04 33.82 2.64
N ARG A 55 -17.22 34.82 2.35
CA ARG A 55 -17.23 35.53 1.06
C ARG A 55 -16.21 34.90 0.13
N ILE A 56 -16.69 34.14 -0.84
CA ILE A 56 -15.85 33.46 -1.82
C ILE A 56 -15.62 34.40 -3.00
N LYS A 57 -14.36 34.69 -3.29
CA LYS A 57 -13.92 35.56 -4.39
C LYS A 57 -13.62 34.69 -5.60
N VAL A 58 -14.29 34.94 -6.72
CA VAL A 58 -14.13 34.17 -7.95
C VAL A 58 -13.69 35.11 -9.07
N GLU A 59 -12.66 34.72 -9.80
CA GLU A 59 -12.16 35.39 -11.00
C GLU A 59 -12.27 34.44 -12.20
N GLU A 60 -12.93 34.90 -13.26
CA GLU A 60 -13.02 34.14 -14.50
C GLU A 60 -11.77 34.33 -15.35
N MET A 61 -11.11 33.22 -15.65
CA MET A 61 -9.99 33.17 -16.59
C MET A 61 -10.47 32.83 -18.01
N HIS A 62 -11.64 32.17 -18.12
CA HIS A 62 -12.28 31.84 -19.38
C HIS A 62 -13.78 31.58 -19.20
N GLU A 63 -14.59 31.99 -20.19
CA GLU A 63 -16.05 31.88 -20.15
C GLU A 63 -16.56 30.47 -20.53
N LYS A 64 -16.04 29.90 -21.63
CA LYS A 64 -16.48 28.61 -22.21
C LYS A 64 -15.34 27.85 -22.91
N PRO A 65 -14.78 26.78 -22.33
CA PRO A 65 -15.15 26.20 -21.04
C PRO A 65 -14.87 27.17 -19.90
N GLN A 66 -15.62 27.02 -18.80
CA GLN A 66 -15.45 27.83 -17.62
C GLN A 66 -14.13 27.45 -16.93
N ILE A 67 -13.24 28.43 -16.77
CA ILE A 67 -12.00 28.31 -16.00
C ILE A 67 -12.02 29.45 -14.99
N VAL A 68 -11.98 29.11 -13.70
CA VAL A 68 -12.10 30.10 -12.63
C VAL A 68 -11.04 29.91 -11.55
N VAL A 69 -10.54 31.03 -11.03
CA VAL A 69 -9.71 31.07 -9.84
C VAL A 69 -10.58 31.46 -8.65
N ILE A 70 -10.53 30.65 -7.61
CA ILE A 70 -11.15 30.91 -6.32
C ILE A 70 -10.06 31.44 -5.38
N HIS A 71 -10.10 32.74 -5.11
CA HIS A 71 -9.12 33.43 -4.29
C HIS A 71 -9.35 33.19 -2.81
N GLN A 72 -8.25 33.05 -2.05
CA GLN A 72 -8.29 32.85 -0.59
C GLN A 72 -9.16 31.66 -0.17
N PHE A 73 -9.10 30.58 -0.96
CA PHE A 73 -9.85 29.36 -0.72
C PHE A 73 -9.32 28.58 0.49
N LEU A 74 -8.00 28.53 0.68
CA LEU A 74 -7.34 27.90 1.83
C LEU A 74 -6.75 28.96 2.76
N SER A 75 -6.86 28.68 4.07
CA SER A 75 -6.07 29.36 5.09
C SER A 75 -4.62 28.86 5.11
N ASP A 76 -3.71 29.65 5.68
CA ASP A 76 -2.32 29.24 5.86
C ASP A 76 -2.18 27.93 6.67
N ASN A 77 -3.03 27.74 7.68
CA ASN A 77 -3.05 26.51 8.47
C ASN A 77 -3.45 25.29 7.62
N GLU A 78 -4.47 25.42 6.78
CA GLU A 78 -4.91 24.36 5.86
C GLU A 78 -3.82 23.98 4.86
N VAL A 79 -3.11 24.98 4.32
CA VAL A 79 -1.96 24.78 3.43
C VAL A 79 -0.86 23.96 4.13
N GLU A 80 -0.51 24.31 5.36
CA GLU A 80 0.56 23.62 6.10
C GLU A 80 0.15 22.20 6.52
N VAL A 81 -1.11 21.97 6.91
CA VAL A 81 -1.62 20.61 7.18
C VAL A 81 -1.53 19.74 5.94
N MET A 82 -1.96 20.25 4.78
CA MET A 82 -1.88 19.51 3.51
C MET A 82 -0.43 19.13 3.16
N LYS A 83 0.51 20.08 3.31
CA LYS A 83 1.95 19.80 3.10
C LYS A 83 2.50 18.81 4.10
N LEU A 84 2.12 18.89 5.37
CA LEU A 84 2.58 17.98 6.43
C LEU A 84 2.20 16.53 6.11
N LEU A 85 0.97 16.29 5.67
CA LEU A 85 0.48 14.95 5.30
C LEU A 85 1.11 14.44 4.00
N ALA A 86 1.44 15.33 3.07
CA ALA A 86 2.04 14.99 1.79
C ALA A 86 3.54 14.68 1.90
N LYS A 87 4.31 15.45 2.67
CA LYS A 87 5.78 15.33 2.81
C LYS A 87 6.30 13.89 3.00
N PRO A 88 5.79 13.07 3.94
CA PRO A 88 6.31 11.70 4.12
C PRO A 88 5.93 10.75 2.98
N LYS A 89 4.95 11.11 2.14
CA LYS A 89 4.46 10.33 1.00
C LYS A 89 5.10 10.73 -0.32
N LEU A 90 5.91 11.79 -0.33
CA LEU A 90 6.51 12.32 -1.56
C LEU A 90 7.52 11.32 -2.15
N VAL A 91 7.15 10.76 -3.29
CA VAL A 91 8.03 9.92 -4.10
C VAL A 91 8.21 10.56 -5.47
N ARG A 92 9.38 10.40 -6.07
CA ARG A 92 9.66 10.87 -7.42
C ARG A 92 8.62 10.30 -8.39
N THR A 93 8.03 11.14 -9.25
CA THR A 93 7.04 10.67 -10.23
C THR A 93 7.69 9.72 -11.23
N SER A 94 7.20 8.48 -11.26
CA SER A 94 7.64 7.42 -12.19
C SER A 94 6.45 6.93 -13.01
N THR A 95 6.65 6.71 -14.31
CA THR A 95 5.72 5.95 -15.15
C THR A 95 6.13 4.49 -15.20
N ILE A 96 5.16 3.58 -15.37
CA ILE A 96 5.45 2.16 -15.59
C ILE A 96 5.68 1.99 -17.10
N ASN A 97 6.84 1.45 -17.48
CA ASN A 97 7.07 1.09 -18.88
C ASN A 97 6.28 -0.18 -19.21
N GLU A 98 5.37 -0.11 -20.18
CA GLU A 98 4.44 -1.19 -20.53
C GLU A 98 5.14 -2.47 -21.03
N GLN A 99 6.29 -2.34 -21.69
CA GLN A 99 7.03 -3.47 -22.28
C GLN A 99 7.88 -4.18 -21.23
N THR A 100 8.49 -3.43 -20.31
CA THR A 100 9.43 -3.99 -19.31
C THR A 100 8.82 -4.17 -17.93
N LYS A 101 7.62 -3.61 -17.68
CA LYS A 101 6.97 -3.53 -16.36
C LYS A 101 7.86 -2.92 -15.27
N THR A 102 8.84 -2.11 -15.65
CA THR A 102 9.74 -1.43 -14.72
C THR A 102 9.35 0.03 -14.51
N HIS A 103 9.60 0.54 -13.31
CA HIS A 103 9.46 1.97 -13.02
C HIS A 103 10.51 2.76 -13.81
N GLN A 104 10.05 3.63 -14.72
CA GLN A 104 10.89 4.59 -15.41
C GLN A 104 10.59 5.99 -14.90
N ILE A 105 11.61 6.86 -14.87
CA ILE A 105 11.44 8.27 -14.52
C ILE A 105 10.51 8.90 -15.56
N ASP A 106 9.43 9.54 -15.09
CA ASP A 106 8.46 10.18 -15.98
C ASP A 106 9.13 11.33 -16.76
N ARG A 107 9.18 11.21 -18.10
CA ARG A 107 9.73 12.25 -18.99
C ARG A 107 8.74 13.38 -19.26
N ASN A 108 7.46 13.16 -19.01
CA ASN A 108 6.40 14.14 -19.18
C ASN A 108 6.22 14.99 -17.92
N ARG A 109 6.72 14.54 -16.77
CA ARG A 109 6.60 15.26 -15.49
C ARG A 109 7.83 15.10 -14.60
N ILE A 110 8.38 16.24 -14.17
CA ILE A 110 9.52 16.32 -13.25
C ILE A 110 9.00 16.84 -11.91
N ALA A 111 8.53 15.94 -11.03
CA ALA A 111 7.98 16.30 -9.72
C ALA A 111 8.16 15.20 -8.67
N GLU A 112 7.81 15.52 -7.43
CA GLU A 112 7.55 14.56 -6.34
C GLU A 112 6.05 14.57 -6.05
N GLY A 113 5.43 13.40 -5.89
CA GLY A 113 3.99 13.25 -5.66
C GLY A 113 3.68 12.41 -4.42
N GLY A 114 2.60 12.75 -3.73
CA GLY A 114 2.05 11.99 -2.60
C GLY A 114 0.52 12.11 -2.57
N TRP A 115 -0.15 11.15 -1.91
CA TRP A 115 -1.61 11.07 -1.88
C TRP A 115 -2.17 11.21 -0.45
N PRO A 116 -2.40 12.43 0.05
CA PRO A 116 -3.16 12.66 1.26
C PRO A 116 -4.62 12.24 1.07
N LYS A 117 -5.19 11.56 2.07
CA LYS A 117 -6.58 11.08 2.02
C LYS A 117 -7.47 11.92 2.90
N ASP A 118 -8.72 12.08 2.48
CA ASP A 118 -9.72 12.92 3.14
C ASP A 118 -9.94 12.51 4.61
N TRP A 119 -9.92 11.21 4.90
CA TRP A 119 -10.13 10.68 6.25
C TRP A 119 -8.88 10.66 7.14
N GLU A 120 -7.69 11.00 6.63
CA GLU A 120 -6.47 11.07 7.45
C GLU A 120 -6.49 12.27 8.40
N ASN A 121 -7.22 13.33 8.04
CA ASN A 121 -7.28 14.56 8.83
C ASN A 121 -8.58 15.33 8.59
N SER A 122 -9.22 15.76 9.68
CA SER A 122 -10.49 16.52 9.63
C SER A 122 -10.40 17.84 8.85
N VAL A 123 -9.22 18.47 8.81
CA VAL A 123 -8.96 19.67 8.00
C VAL A 123 -9.03 19.35 6.51
N VAL A 124 -8.44 18.24 6.07
CA VAL A 124 -8.50 17.81 4.66
C VAL A 124 -9.93 17.51 4.26
N ASN A 125 -10.66 16.76 5.09
CA ASN A 125 -12.10 16.54 4.86
C ASN A 125 -12.89 17.86 4.79
N THR A 126 -12.60 18.83 5.65
CA THR A 126 -13.25 20.16 5.63
C THR A 126 -13.00 20.90 4.32
N ILE A 127 -11.78 20.81 3.78
CA ILE A 127 -11.44 21.39 2.47
C ILE A 127 -12.28 20.71 1.38
N SER A 128 -12.38 19.38 1.38
CA SER A 128 -13.20 18.65 0.41
C SER A 128 -14.68 19.05 0.50
N GLN A 129 -15.25 19.12 1.71
CA GLN A 129 -16.64 19.58 1.90
C GLN A 129 -16.84 21.01 1.37
N ARG A 130 -15.84 21.90 1.55
CA ARG A 130 -15.87 23.24 0.97
C ARG A 130 -15.91 23.21 -0.56
N ILE A 131 -15.15 22.32 -1.20
CA ILE A 131 -15.22 22.10 -2.67
C ILE A 131 -16.62 21.68 -3.08
N ALA A 132 -17.20 20.71 -2.38
CA ALA A 132 -18.56 20.21 -2.63
C ALA A 132 -19.60 21.35 -2.58
N HIS A 133 -19.54 22.17 -1.54
CA HIS A 133 -20.45 23.30 -1.36
C HIS A 133 -20.26 24.41 -2.40
N ILE A 134 -19.04 24.68 -2.85
CA ILE A 134 -18.76 25.68 -3.89
C ILE A 134 -19.25 25.20 -5.25
N THR A 135 -18.99 23.94 -5.56
CA THR A 135 -19.24 23.39 -6.90
C THR A 135 -20.64 22.84 -7.06
N GLY A 136 -21.30 22.48 -5.96
CA GLY A 136 -22.54 21.70 -5.97
C GLY A 136 -22.34 20.24 -6.39
N MET A 137 -21.10 19.78 -6.56
CA MET A 137 -20.78 18.40 -6.96
C MET A 137 -20.67 17.49 -5.75
N ASP A 138 -21.00 16.21 -5.94
CA ASP A 138 -20.70 15.18 -4.95
C ASP A 138 -19.21 14.83 -4.98
N ILE A 139 -18.58 14.91 -3.82
CA ILE A 139 -17.15 14.64 -3.64
C ILE A 139 -16.87 13.30 -2.97
N ARG A 140 -17.91 12.55 -2.55
CA ARG A 140 -17.73 11.30 -1.79
C ARG A 140 -16.90 10.27 -2.54
N LEU A 141 -17.05 10.25 -3.85
CA LEU A 141 -16.36 9.36 -4.78
C LEU A 141 -15.19 10.06 -5.49
N ALA A 142 -14.88 11.31 -5.11
CA ALA A 142 -13.73 12.01 -5.67
C ALA A 142 -12.43 11.33 -5.26
N GLU A 143 -11.47 11.29 -6.19
CA GLU A 143 -10.18 10.66 -5.99
C GLU A 143 -9.42 11.30 -4.81
N GLU A 144 -8.49 10.55 -4.20
CA GLU A 144 -7.60 11.09 -3.16
C GLU A 144 -6.86 12.33 -3.68
N TYR A 145 -6.51 13.27 -2.79
CA TYR A 145 -5.73 14.43 -3.23
C TYR A 145 -4.40 13.98 -3.80
N GLN A 146 -4.02 14.48 -4.97
CA GLN A 146 -2.66 14.35 -5.47
C GLN A 146 -1.88 15.61 -5.10
N ALA A 147 -1.08 15.52 -4.03
CA ALA A 147 -0.16 16.58 -3.63
C ALA A 147 1.16 16.46 -4.39
N ILE A 148 1.59 17.55 -5.02
CA ILE A 148 2.72 17.57 -5.94
C ILE A 148 3.64 18.72 -5.61
N LYS A 149 4.94 18.43 -5.57
CA LYS A 149 6.01 19.41 -5.42
C LYS A 149 6.88 19.46 -6.67
N TYR A 150 6.96 20.63 -7.29
CA TYR A 150 7.87 20.94 -8.39
C TYR A 150 8.99 21.84 -7.87
N GLY A 151 10.23 21.33 -7.90
CA GLY A 151 11.43 22.15 -7.71
C GLY A 151 11.77 22.96 -8.95
N VAL A 152 12.91 23.66 -8.92
CA VAL A 152 13.45 24.40 -10.06
C VAL A 152 13.57 23.50 -11.30
N GLY A 153 13.10 23.99 -12.45
CA GLY A 153 13.01 23.24 -13.71
C GLY A 153 11.91 22.17 -13.74
N GLY A 154 11.19 21.95 -12.63
CA GLY A 154 10.06 21.03 -12.57
C GLY A 154 8.88 21.54 -13.40
N TYR A 155 8.30 20.67 -14.22
CA TYR A 155 7.20 20.97 -15.12
C TYR A 155 6.28 19.76 -15.29
N TYR A 156 5.13 19.98 -15.92
CA TYR A 156 4.26 18.94 -16.44
C TYR A 156 3.82 19.31 -17.86
N ARG A 157 4.08 18.43 -18.83
CA ARG A 157 3.66 18.66 -20.22
C ARG A 157 2.14 18.81 -20.34
N PRO A 158 1.67 19.53 -21.37
CA PRO A 158 0.25 19.56 -21.71
C PRO A 158 -0.35 18.15 -21.77
N HIS A 159 -1.46 17.94 -21.06
CA HIS A 159 -2.18 16.68 -20.98
C HIS A 159 -3.67 16.93 -20.73
N TYR A 160 -4.45 15.85 -20.80
CA TYR A 160 -5.84 15.82 -20.39
C TYR A 160 -5.95 15.09 -19.06
N ASP A 161 -6.83 15.56 -18.18
CA ASP A 161 -7.13 14.84 -16.94
C ASP A 161 -8.06 13.66 -17.16
N VAL A 162 -8.87 13.70 -18.22
CA VAL A 162 -9.74 12.59 -18.59
C VAL A 162 -8.94 11.39 -19.08
N PHE A 163 -9.50 10.20 -18.86
CA PHE A 163 -9.05 8.97 -19.47
C PHE A 163 -9.52 8.94 -20.92
N VAL A 164 -8.58 9.13 -21.85
CA VAL A 164 -8.82 9.08 -23.29
C VAL A 164 -8.52 7.66 -23.80
N PRO A 165 -9.51 6.90 -24.32
CA PRO A 165 -9.36 5.48 -24.66
C PRO A 165 -8.25 5.15 -25.67
N TRP A 166 -7.81 6.13 -26.46
CA TRP A 166 -6.76 5.97 -27.48
C TRP A 166 -5.36 6.34 -26.98
N ALA A 167 -5.22 6.88 -25.77
CA ALA A 167 -3.92 7.34 -25.26
C ALA A 167 -3.07 6.21 -24.64
N THR A 168 -3.67 5.21 -24.00
CA THR A 168 -2.99 3.95 -23.62
C THR A 168 -3.99 2.79 -23.52
N GLN A 169 -3.57 1.57 -23.87
CA GLN A 169 -4.37 0.34 -23.63
C GLN A 169 -4.48 0.02 -22.13
N LEU A 170 -3.59 0.57 -21.29
CA LEU A 170 -3.62 0.39 -19.84
C LEU A 170 -4.79 1.14 -19.19
N ASP A 171 -5.08 2.36 -19.62
CA ASP A 171 -6.15 3.19 -19.05
C ASP A 171 -7.54 2.56 -19.29
N ALA A 172 -7.77 1.97 -20.46
CA ALA A 172 -8.99 1.25 -20.78
C ALA A 172 -9.17 -0.07 -20.00
N LYS A 173 -8.08 -0.69 -19.52
CA LYS A 173 -8.10 -2.00 -18.84
C LYS A 173 -8.10 -1.89 -17.30
N ILE A 174 -7.53 -0.81 -16.76
CA ILE A 174 -7.52 -0.50 -15.32
C ILE A 174 -8.78 0.27 -14.91
N TYR A 175 -9.25 1.18 -15.77
CA TYR A 175 -10.39 2.06 -15.50
C TYR A 175 -11.60 1.80 -16.40
N GLY A 176 -11.64 0.65 -17.09
CA GLY A 176 -12.67 0.28 -18.07
C GLY A 176 -14.12 0.29 -17.57
N ASP A 177 -14.32 0.44 -16.25
CA ASP A 177 -15.62 0.56 -15.59
C ASP A 177 -15.81 1.85 -14.77
N HIS A 178 -14.90 2.83 -14.88
CA HIS A 178 -14.99 4.09 -14.14
C HIS A 178 -15.31 5.22 -15.12
N LEU A 179 -16.43 5.89 -14.88
CA LEU A 179 -16.82 7.08 -15.63
C LEU A 179 -15.73 8.16 -15.52
N ASN A 180 -15.66 9.07 -16.48
CA ASN A 180 -14.54 10.00 -16.63
C ASN A 180 -14.52 11.08 -15.53
N ARG A 181 -13.45 11.88 -15.48
CA ARG A 181 -13.31 13.01 -14.55
C ARG A 181 -14.07 14.23 -15.07
N VAL A 182 -15.19 14.60 -14.45
CA VAL A 182 -16.01 15.78 -14.82
C VAL A 182 -15.24 17.07 -14.64
N ALA A 183 -14.53 17.21 -13.53
CA ALA A 183 -13.89 18.45 -13.15
C ALA A 183 -12.56 18.20 -12.44
N THR A 184 -11.68 19.19 -12.58
CA THR A 184 -10.42 19.23 -11.88
C THR A 184 -10.35 20.45 -11.00
N TRP A 185 -9.95 20.22 -9.75
CA TRP A 185 -9.74 21.24 -8.75
C TRP A 185 -8.28 21.23 -8.29
N ILE A 186 -7.54 22.30 -8.57
CA ILE A 186 -6.16 22.46 -8.11
C ILE A 186 -6.10 23.47 -6.99
N ASN A 187 -5.59 23.07 -5.83
CA ASN A 187 -5.21 23.99 -4.76
C ASN A 187 -3.75 24.41 -4.92
N TYR A 188 -3.47 25.71 -4.91
CA TYR A 188 -2.09 26.23 -4.87
C TYR A 188 -1.63 26.35 -3.41
N LEU A 189 -0.61 25.59 -3.05
CA LEU A 189 -0.12 25.48 -1.65
C LEU A 189 1.13 26.35 -1.41
N SER A 190 1.66 27.00 -2.44
CA SER A 190 2.78 27.93 -2.31
C SER A 190 2.71 28.99 -3.39
N ASP A 191 3.25 30.17 -3.06
CA ASP A 191 3.62 31.15 -4.06
C ASP A 191 4.83 30.64 -4.84
N VAL A 192 4.99 31.13 -6.07
CA VAL A 192 6.14 30.84 -6.92
C VAL A 192 6.67 32.16 -7.44
N ASP A 193 7.93 32.45 -7.15
CA ASP A 193 8.53 33.75 -7.47
C ASP A 193 8.55 34.00 -8.98
N VAL A 194 8.98 32.99 -9.76
CA VAL A 194 9.04 33.07 -11.23
C VAL A 194 8.74 31.70 -11.85
N GLY A 195 7.84 31.68 -12.83
CA GLY A 195 7.46 30.46 -13.56
C GLY A 195 6.32 29.70 -12.87
N GLY A 196 6.17 28.41 -13.19
CA GLY A 196 5.19 27.55 -12.51
C GLY A 196 3.71 27.79 -12.85
N ALA A 197 3.38 28.61 -13.84
CA ALA A 197 1.99 28.83 -14.26
C ALA A 197 1.29 27.52 -14.69
N THR A 198 -0.03 27.47 -14.51
CA THR A 198 -0.90 26.49 -15.17
C THR A 198 -1.41 27.13 -16.45
N ILE A 199 -1.22 26.47 -17.60
CA ILE A 199 -1.56 27.02 -18.91
C ILE A 199 -2.56 26.12 -19.63
N PHE A 200 -3.41 26.71 -20.46
CA PHE A 200 -4.33 26.02 -21.37
C PHE A 200 -4.02 26.44 -22.81
N PRO A 201 -3.14 25.71 -23.53
CA PRO A 201 -2.64 26.12 -24.85
C PRO A 201 -3.73 26.37 -25.88
N HIS A 202 -4.78 25.54 -25.92
CA HIS A 202 -5.90 25.69 -26.86
C HIS A 202 -6.80 26.90 -26.56
N LEU A 203 -6.76 27.41 -25.32
CA LEU A 203 -7.61 28.50 -24.86
C LEU A 203 -6.84 29.80 -24.68
N ASN A 204 -5.52 29.79 -24.87
CA ASN A 204 -4.65 30.94 -24.67
C ASN A 204 -4.70 31.52 -23.24
N VAL A 205 -4.98 30.67 -22.25
CA VAL A 205 -5.11 31.05 -20.83
C VAL A 205 -3.84 30.70 -20.07
N THR A 206 -3.40 31.62 -19.21
CA THR A 206 -2.33 31.42 -18.22
C THR A 206 -2.85 31.77 -16.84
N VAL A 207 -2.67 30.87 -15.88
CA VAL A 207 -3.03 31.07 -14.47
C VAL A 207 -1.76 30.96 -13.63
N TRP A 208 -1.40 32.06 -12.95
CA TRP A 208 -0.23 32.09 -12.08
C TRP A 208 -0.59 31.54 -10.69
N PRO A 209 0.30 30.74 -10.07
CA PRO A 209 0.04 30.18 -8.76
C PRO A 209 0.08 31.28 -7.68
N GLU A 210 -0.99 31.37 -6.90
CA GLU A 210 -1.09 32.23 -5.71
C GLU A 210 -1.43 31.35 -4.51
N LYS A 211 -0.62 31.39 -3.45
CA LYS A 211 -0.81 30.53 -2.28
C LYS A 211 -2.22 30.72 -1.70
N GLY A 212 -2.87 29.60 -1.48
CA GLY A 212 -4.20 29.53 -0.88
C GLY A 212 -5.34 29.79 -1.87
N SER A 213 -5.06 30.11 -3.14
CA SER A 213 -6.08 30.09 -4.19
C SER A 213 -6.31 28.67 -4.71
N ALA A 214 -7.43 28.49 -5.40
CA ALA A 214 -7.75 27.26 -6.12
C ALA A 214 -8.14 27.56 -7.57
N LEU A 215 -7.86 26.63 -8.47
CA LEU A 215 -8.24 26.67 -9.88
C LEU A 215 -9.23 25.55 -10.16
N LEU A 216 -10.35 25.89 -10.81
CA LEU A 216 -11.38 24.95 -11.22
C LEU A 216 -11.64 25.06 -12.72
N TRP A 217 -11.76 23.91 -13.38
CA TRP A 217 -12.34 23.78 -14.72
C TRP A 217 -13.05 22.44 -14.87
N PHE A 218 -13.87 22.33 -15.91
CA PHE A 218 -14.61 21.12 -16.26
C PHE A 218 -13.94 20.46 -17.47
N ASN A 219 -13.65 19.17 -17.39
CA ASN A 219 -13.05 18.41 -18.50
C ASN A 219 -14.09 17.86 -19.48
N LEU A 220 -15.37 17.90 -19.12
CA LEU A 220 -16.47 17.37 -19.90
C LEU A 220 -17.49 18.47 -20.17
N PHE A 221 -18.12 18.41 -21.34
CA PHE A 221 -19.35 19.13 -21.60
C PHE A 221 -20.48 18.58 -20.72
N LYS A 222 -21.56 19.36 -20.56
CA LYS A 222 -22.77 18.90 -19.84
C LYS A 222 -23.40 17.63 -20.42
N SER A 223 -23.07 17.29 -21.67
CA SER A 223 -23.47 16.05 -22.33
C SER A 223 -22.67 14.82 -21.89
N GLY A 224 -21.60 14.98 -21.09
CA GLY A 224 -20.64 13.93 -20.75
C GLY A 224 -19.53 13.72 -21.80
N ILE A 225 -19.57 14.46 -22.91
CA ILE A 225 -18.53 14.38 -23.95
C ILE A 225 -17.26 15.10 -23.47
N ILE A 226 -16.09 14.51 -23.74
CA ILE A 226 -14.79 15.10 -23.44
C ILE A 226 -14.61 16.45 -24.15
N ASP A 227 -14.23 17.48 -23.39
CA ASP A 227 -13.84 18.78 -23.93
C ASP A 227 -12.33 18.81 -24.23
N MET A 228 -11.97 18.57 -25.49
CA MET A 228 -10.57 18.57 -25.94
C MET A 228 -9.90 19.96 -25.89
N THR A 229 -10.64 21.03 -25.59
CA THR A 229 -10.05 22.36 -25.41
C THR A 229 -9.38 22.54 -24.05
N THR A 230 -9.63 21.64 -23.09
CA THR A 230 -9.09 21.73 -21.72
C THR A 230 -7.70 21.13 -21.56
N LEU A 231 -6.99 20.90 -22.68
CA LEU A 231 -5.58 20.55 -22.66
C LEU A 231 -4.84 21.57 -21.80
N HIS A 232 -4.12 21.08 -20.80
CA HIS A 232 -3.47 21.96 -19.83
C HIS A 232 -2.13 21.40 -19.36
N GLY A 233 -1.24 22.28 -18.92
CA GLY A 233 0.10 21.91 -18.48
C GLY A 233 0.64 22.82 -17.39
N GLY A 234 1.71 22.37 -16.73
CA GLY A 234 2.44 23.15 -15.75
C GLY A 234 3.75 23.67 -16.32
N CYS A 235 3.89 24.99 -16.43
CA CYS A 235 5.12 25.63 -16.86
C CYS A 235 6.29 25.33 -15.91
N PRO A 236 7.54 25.29 -16.42
CA PRO A 236 8.72 25.13 -15.57
C PRO A 236 8.78 26.17 -14.46
N VAL A 237 9.10 25.73 -13.25
CA VAL A 237 9.47 26.63 -12.14
C VAL A 237 10.86 27.19 -12.41
N VAL A 238 11.02 28.51 -12.41
CA VAL A 238 12.32 29.16 -12.63
C VAL A 238 12.96 29.51 -11.29
N ILE A 239 12.19 30.13 -10.38
CA ILE A 239 12.62 30.52 -9.04
C ILE A 239 11.54 30.11 -8.03
N GLY A 240 11.97 29.52 -6.92
CA GLY A 240 11.10 29.04 -5.86
C GLY A 240 10.74 27.56 -5.98
N THR A 241 9.61 27.16 -5.39
CA THR A 241 9.10 25.79 -5.43
C THR A 241 7.59 25.85 -5.51
N LYS A 242 7.01 25.14 -6.49
CA LYS A 242 5.55 25.06 -6.66
C LYS A 242 5.03 23.84 -5.91
N TRP A 243 4.08 24.07 -5.00
CA TRP A 243 3.28 23.03 -4.39
C TRP A 243 1.82 23.15 -4.83
N ILE A 244 1.23 22.04 -5.26
CA ILE A 244 -0.19 21.95 -5.55
C ILE A 244 -0.81 20.71 -4.91
N ALA A 245 -2.12 20.74 -4.66
CA ALA A 245 -2.91 19.56 -4.35
C ALA A 245 -4.12 19.50 -5.28
N THR A 246 -4.12 18.50 -6.16
CA THR A 246 -5.19 18.29 -7.15
C THR A 246 -6.24 17.34 -6.59
N LYS A 247 -7.52 17.65 -6.81
CA LYS A 247 -8.67 16.78 -6.54
C LYS A 247 -9.42 16.58 -7.86
N TRP A 248 -9.54 15.33 -8.29
CA TRP A 248 -10.32 14.97 -9.47
C TRP A 248 -11.71 14.49 -9.06
N ILE A 249 -12.73 15.04 -9.70
CA ILE A 249 -14.13 14.75 -9.40
C ILE A 249 -14.68 13.90 -10.55
N PRO A 250 -15.09 12.64 -10.30
CA PRO A 250 -15.63 11.77 -11.34
C PRO A 250 -17.07 12.15 -11.70
N GLU A 251 -17.51 11.66 -12.84
CA GLU A 251 -18.93 11.64 -13.26
C GLU A 251 -19.81 10.85 -12.29
N LEU A 252 -19.23 9.84 -11.64
CA LEU A 252 -19.93 9.02 -10.66
C LEU A 252 -20.33 9.86 -9.44
N GLY A 253 -21.57 9.66 -8.95
CA GLY A 253 -22.16 10.45 -7.87
C GLY A 253 -22.79 11.78 -8.32
N GLN A 254 -22.59 12.20 -9.58
CA GLN A 254 -23.21 13.43 -10.10
C GLN A 254 -24.59 13.19 -10.72
N ASN A 255 -24.88 11.94 -11.10
CA ASN A 255 -26.15 11.55 -11.71
C ASN A 255 -26.71 10.33 -10.97
N VAL A 256 -27.97 10.44 -10.54
CA VAL A 256 -28.71 9.38 -9.82
C VAL A 256 -28.74 8.07 -10.60
N LEU A 257 -28.81 8.11 -11.93
CA LEU A 257 -28.78 6.90 -12.77
C LEU A 257 -27.41 6.21 -12.75
N LEU A 258 -26.33 6.99 -12.66
CA LEU A 258 -24.97 6.44 -12.57
C LEU A 258 -24.71 5.85 -11.18
N GLU A 259 -25.33 6.42 -10.14
CA GLU A 259 -25.31 5.81 -8.80
C GLU A 259 -25.98 4.43 -8.83
N GLU A 260 -27.19 4.29 -9.38
CA GLU A 260 -27.89 2.99 -9.45
C GLU A 260 -27.06 1.90 -10.15
N ILE A 261 -26.42 2.22 -11.28
CA ILE A 261 -25.53 1.29 -12.00
C ILE A 261 -24.37 0.83 -11.11
N ASN A 262 -23.79 1.73 -10.30
CA ASN A 262 -22.71 1.36 -9.40
C ASN A 262 -23.19 0.53 -8.21
N TRP A 263 -24.36 0.82 -7.63
CA TRP A 263 -24.96 -0.04 -6.60
C TRP A 263 -25.16 -1.46 -7.13
N ILE A 264 -25.63 -1.60 -8.37
CA ILE A 264 -25.75 -2.91 -9.03
C ILE A 264 -24.38 -3.58 -9.17
N LYS A 265 -23.34 -2.85 -9.57
CA LYS A 265 -21.97 -3.38 -9.69
C LYS A 265 -21.39 -3.83 -8.33
N ASP A 266 -21.53 -3.00 -7.30
CA ASP A 266 -21.05 -3.28 -5.95
C ASP A 266 -21.78 -4.49 -5.36
N LEU A 267 -23.11 -4.57 -5.56
CA LEU A 267 -23.90 -5.73 -5.18
C LEU A 267 -23.44 -7.00 -5.91
N ASN A 268 -23.21 -6.94 -7.23
CA ASN A 268 -22.71 -8.09 -7.98
C ASN A 268 -21.31 -8.52 -7.50
N THR A 269 -20.45 -7.57 -7.16
CA THR A 269 -19.12 -7.83 -6.62
C THR A 269 -19.22 -8.48 -5.24
N TYR A 270 -20.07 -7.94 -4.36
CA TYR A 270 -20.36 -8.51 -3.05
C TYR A 270 -20.88 -9.95 -3.17
N VAL A 271 -21.87 -10.18 -4.03
CA VAL A 271 -22.41 -11.52 -4.31
C VAL A 271 -21.30 -12.47 -4.78
N SER A 272 -20.44 -12.03 -5.72
CA SER A 272 -19.33 -12.84 -6.21
C SER A 272 -18.32 -13.21 -5.11
N LEU A 273 -18.02 -12.27 -4.20
CA LEU A 273 -17.13 -12.51 -3.06
C LEU A 273 -17.76 -13.47 -2.04
N GLU A 274 -19.06 -13.34 -1.76
CA GLU A 274 -19.79 -14.27 -0.90
C GLU A 274 -19.88 -15.67 -1.51
N GLU A 275 -20.07 -15.80 -2.83
CA GLU A 275 -20.02 -17.09 -3.52
C GLU A 275 -18.65 -17.76 -3.37
N GLN A 276 -17.55 -17.02 -3.58
CA GLN A 276 -16.20 -17.54 -3.37
C GLN A 276 -15.95 -17.97 -1.93
N ARG A 277 -16.43 -17.18 -0.97
CA ARG A 277 -16.36 -17.51 0.46
C ARG A 277 -17.12 -18.81 0.76
N LEU A 278 -18.33 -18.97 0.23
CA LEU A 278 -19.14 -20.18 0.39
C LEU A 278 -18.46 -21.41 -0.25
N ILE A 279 -17.84 -21.26 -1.41
CA ILE A 279 -17.04 -22.32 -2.05
C ILE A 279 -15.91 -22.78 -1.12
N LYS A 280 -15.17 -21.84 -0.52
CA LYS A 280 -14.07 -22.17 0.39
C LYS A 280 -14.55 -22.88 1.66
N ILE A 281 -15.69 -22.45 2.22
CA ILE A 281 -16.33 -23.11 3.37
C ILE A 281 -16.71 -24.55 3.00
N ARG A 282 -17.30 -24.78 1.83
CA ARG A 282 -17.65 -26.13 1.36
C ARG A 282 -16.41 -27.01 1.21
N GLN A 283 -15.36 -26.51 0.57
CA GLN A 283 -14.09 -27.24 0.41
C GLN A 283 -13.47 -27.68 1.74
N LEU A 284 -13.41 -26.77 2.72
CA LEU A 284 -12.90 -27.11 4.06
C LEU A 284 -13.78 -28.14 4.77
N THR A 285 -15.11 -28.00 4.66
CA THR A 285 -16.07 -28.92 5.27
C THR A 285 -15.98 -30.32 4.64
N ASP A 286 -15.83 -30.42 3.33
CA ASP A 286 -15.66 -31.68 2.61
C ASP A 286 -14.35 -32.38 3.00
N GLU A 287 -13.26 -31.61 3.15
CA GLU A 287 -11.97 -32.14 3.58
C GLU A 287 -12.03 -32.64 5.03
N PHE A 288 -12.67 -31.89 5.94
CA PHE A 288 -12.90 -32.35 7.31
C PHE A 288 -13.76 -33.62 7.34
N THR A 289 -14.80 -33.69 6.51
CA THR A 289 -15.66 -34.87 6.41
C THR A 289 -14.86 -36.09 5.95
N ARG A 290 -14.02 -35.93 4.92
CA ARG A 290 -13.16 -37.00 4.38
C ARG A 290 -12.15 -37.49 5.40
N GLN A 291 -11.44 -36.57 6.05
CA GLN A 291 -10.44 -36.94 7.04
C GLN A 291 -11.07 -37.55 8.30
N ASN A 292 -12.26 -37.08 8.70
CA ASN A 292 -13.00 -37.67 9.81
C ASN A 292 -13.52 -39.07 9.46
N TRP A 293 -13.96 -39.29 8.22
CA TRP A 293 -14.36 -40.62 7.75
C TRP A 293 -13.23 -41.65 7.84
N VAL A 294 -11.98 -41.25 7.52
CA VAL A 294 -10.79 -42.12 7.68
C VAL A 294 -10.55 -42.45 9.15
N ALA A 295 -10.63 -41.46 10.04
CA ALA A 295 -10.45 -41.66 11.48
C ALA A 295 -11.56 -42.53 12.11
N MET A 296 -12.80 -42.41 11.61
CA MET A 296 -13.94 -43.19 12.09
C MET A 296 -13.95 -44.66 11.67
N LYS A 297 -13.08 -45.04 10.71
CA LYS A 297 -13.01 -46.42 10.20
C LYS A 297 -12.40 -47.39 11.22
N ASP A 298 -11.50 -46.89 12.06
CA ASP A 298 -10.91 -47.59 13.20
C ASP A 298 -10.36 -46.55 14.20
N VAL A 299 -11.22 -46.18 15.16
CA VAL A 299 -10.96 -45.09 16.10
C VAL A 299 -9.81 -45.44 17.06
N ASP A 300 -9.74 -46.69 17.50
CA ASP A 300 -8.76 -47.15 18.50
C ASP A 300 -7.34 -47.15 17.91
N THR A 301 -7.18 -47.59 16.67
CA THR A 301 -5.89 -47.54 15.96
C THR A 301 -5.47 -46.11 15.62
N TYR A 302 -6.42 -45.26 15.19
CA TYR A 302 -6.14 -43.87 14.81
C TYR A 302 -5.72 -43.01 16.01
N VAL A 303 -6.40 -43.16 17.16
CA VAL A 303 -6.05 -42.45 18.40
C VAL A 303 -4.83 -43.06 19.10
N GLY A 304 -4.52 -44.33 18.81
CA GLY A 304 -3.31 -45.00 19.28
C GLY A 304 -2.01 -44.56 18.57
N HIS A 305 -2.10 -43.88 17.42
CA HIS A 305 -0.94 -43.48 16.62
C HIS A 305 -0.58 -41.99 16.83
N PRO A 306 0.60 -41.67 17.42
CA PRO A 306 0.93 -40.30 17.84
C PRO A 306 0.95 -39.24 16.72
N ILE A 307 1.23 -39.64 15.47
CA ILE A 307 1.24 -38.73 14.31
C ILE A 307 -0.20 -38.37 13.90
N ASP A 308 -1.12 -39.33 13.96
CA ASP A 308 -2.53 -39.12 13.60
C ASP A 308 -3.26 -38.28 14.66
N VAL A 309 -2.93 -38.49 15.95
CA VAL A 309 -3.37 -37.62 17.04
C VAL A 309 -2.84 -36.19 16.88
N TYR A 310 -1.59 -36.00 16.44
CA TYR A 310 -1.07 -34.67 16.12
C TYR A 310 -1.84 -34.01 14.97
N HIS A 311 -2.15 -34.75 13.90
CA HIS A 311 -2.96 -34.24 12.80
C HIS A 311 -4.38 -33.86 13.25
N LEU A 312 -5.00 -34.66 14.12
CA LEU A 312 -6.30 -34.36 14.73
C LEU A 312 -6.26 -33.05 15.55
N ILE A 313 -5.25 -32.90 16.41
CA ILE A 313 -5.05 -31.70 17.23
C ILE A 313 -4.78 -30.46 16.36
N LYS A 314 -3.94 -30.58 15.32
CA LYS A 314 -3.68 -29.50 14.36
C LYS A 314 -4.96 -29.06 13.67
N ARG A 315 -5.80 -30.01 13.26
CA ARG A 315 -7.09 -29.71 12.63
C ARG A 315 -7.97 -28.86 13.56
N PHE A 316 -8.17 -29.30 14.81
CA PHE A 316 -8.98 -28.58 15.80
C PHE A 316 -8.40 -27.21 16.21
N SER A 317 -7.08 -27.08 16.29
CA SER A 317 -6.42 -25.84 16.76
C SER A 317 -6.16 -24.80 15.66
N VAL A 318 -5.94 -25.23 14.41
CA VAL A 318 -5.51 -24.35 13.31
C VAL A 318 -6.54 -24.30 12.18
N GLU A 319 -6.98 -25.46 11.69
CA GLU A 319 -7.80 -25.53 10.47
C GLU A 319 -9.26 -25.17 10.77
N TRP A 320 -9.79 -25.57 11.93
CA TRP A 320 -11.11 -25.12 12.41
C TRP A 320 -11.17 -23.61 12.66
N LYS A 321 -10.08 -23.00 13.12
CA LYS A 321 -9.99 -21.54 13.29
C LYS A 321 -10.07 -20.79 11.95
N GLN A 322 -9.47 -21.33 10.89
CA GLN A 322 -9.59 -20.77 9.54
C GLN A 322 -11.04 -20.83 9.02
N LEU A 323 -11.76 -21.92 9.31
CA LEU A 323 -13.18 -22.02 9.00
C LEU A 323 -14.00 -21.02 9.83
N GLU A 324 -13.71 -20.86 11.12
CA GLU A 324 -14.35 -19.88 11.98
C GLU A 324 -14.15 -18.46 11.46
N GLU A 325 -12.93 -18.06 11.10
CA GLU A 325 -12.62 -16.77 10.50
C GLU A 325 -13.44 -16.51 9.23
N LEU A 326 -13.63 -17.55 8.39
CA LEU A 326 -14.49 -17.47 7.21
C LEU A 326 -15.97 -17.36 7.58
N LEU A 327 -16.45 -17.93 8.67
CA LEU A 327 -17.85 -17.79 9.11
C LEU A 327 -18.13 -16.43 9.78
N VAL A 328 -17.09 -15.79 10.29
CA VAL A 328 -17.16 -14.62 11.17
C VAL A 328 -17.34 -13.26 10.48
N SER A 329 -17.32 -13.14 9.15
CA SER A 329 -17.49 -11.84 8.49
C SER A 329 -18.87 -11.15 8.67
N GLN A 330 -19.84 -11.80 9.33
CA GLN A 330 -21.08 -11.16 9.79
C GLN A 330 -20.98 -10.47 11.18
N LYS A 331 -19.81 -10.47 11.82
CA LYS A 331 -19.56 -9.93 13.18
C LYS A 331 -19.56 -8.39 13.28
N ASN A 332 -20.51 -7.69 12.66
CA ASN A 332 -20.84 -6.31 13.04
C ASN A 332 -22.12 -6.18 13.87
N VAL A 333 -22.87 -7.27 14.10
CA VAL A 333 -24.19 -7.15 14.75
C VAL A 333 -24.26 -7.66 16.19
N TYR A 334 -23.40 -8.58 16.64
CA TYR A 334 -23.51 -9.08 18.02
C TYR A 334 -22.15 -9.40 18.66
N GLN A 335 -21.57 -8.40 19.31
CA GLN A 335 -20.84 -8.66 20.56
C GLN A 335 -21.88 -8.97 21.64
N HIS A 336 -21.75 -10.09 22.35
CA HIS A 336 -21.51 -10.15 23.80
C HIS A 336 -21.87 -11.55 24.36
N TYR A 337 -21.01 -12.05 25.26
CA TYR A 337 -21.07 -13.29 26.05
C TYR A 337 -20.85 -14.62 25.33
N GLN A 338 -20.13 -15.61 25.86
CA GLN A 338 -18.96 -15.72 26.75
C GLN A 338 -18.69 -17.23 26.84
N ASP A 339 -17.41 -17.60 26.88
CA ASP A 339 -16.85 -18.80 27.48
C ASP A 339 -17.33 -20.19 27.03
N LEU A 340 -16.47 -20.87 26.26
CA LEU A 340 -16.24 -22.31 26.40
C LEU A 340 -14.81 -22.68 25.91
N ILE A 341 -13.89 -22.70 26.88
CA ILE A 341 -12.79 -23.66 27.14
C ILE A 341 -12.14 -24.32 25.91
N LEU A 342 -10.81 -24.14 25.70
CA LEU A 342 -9.92 -25.21 25.16
C LEU A 342 -8.39 -24.94 25.13
N ASP A 343 -7.86 -23.85 25.71
CA ASP A 343 -6.39 -23.63 25.69
C ASP A 343 -5.64 -24.31 26.86
N HIS A 344 -6.35 -24.60 27.96
CA HIS A 344 -5.79 -25.19 29.18
C HIS A 344 -5.64 -26.72 29.11
N GLU A 345 -6.54 -27.42 28.40
CA GLU A 345 -6.55 -28.90 28.36
C GLU A 345 -5.42 -29.50 27.51
N LEU A 346 -4.93 -28.77 26.50
CA LEU A 346 -3.85 -29.21 25.62
C LEU A 346 -2.48 -29.18 26.32
N THR A 347 -2.27 -28.15 27.14
CA THR A 347 -1.07 -28.01 27.97
C THR A 347 -1.08 -29.00 29.13
N ASP A 348 -2.25 -29.28 29.70
CA ASP A 348 -2.41 -30.22 30.80
C ASP A 348 -2.42 -31.68 30.36
N ALA A 349 -2.89 -32.00 29.15
CA ALA A 349 -2.74 -33.33 28.55
C ALA A 349 -1.27 -33.62 28.20
N ALA A 350 -0.54 -32.63 27.65
CA ALA A 350 0.89 -32.73 27.39
C ALA A 350 1.70 -32.85 28.70
N LYS A 351 1.35 -32.09 29.73
CA LYS A 351 1.93 -32.23 31.08
C LYS A 351 1.54 -33.55 31.73
N GLY A 352 0.31 -34.03 31.58
CA GLY A 352 -0.19 -35.30 32.12
C GLY A 352 0.52 -36.51 31.50
N MET A 353 0.76 -36.49 30.18
CA MET A 353 1.56 -37.49 29.49
C MET A 353 3.04 -37.43 29.92
N ALA A 354 3.63 -36.24 30.00
CA ALA A 354 5.00 -36.07 30.52
C ALA A 354 5.13 -36.55 31.98
N THR A 355 4.10 -36.32 32.80
CA THR A 355 4.06 -36.70 34.21
C THR A 355 3.84 -38.20 34.40
N LEU A 356 3.05 -38.87 33.55
CA LEU A 356 2.86 -40.33 33.58
C LEU A 356 4.17 -41.09 33.25
N VAL A 357 4.92 -40.59 32.27
CA VAL A 357 6.24 -41.12 31.89
C VAL A 357 7.26 -40.91 33.02
N ASP A 358 7.22 -39.76 33.70
CA ASP A 358 8.15 -39.42 34.78
C ASP A 358 7.79 -40.05 36.15
N THR A 359 6.50 -40.23 36.45
CA THR A 359 5.99 -40.80 37.72
C THR A 359 6.22 -42.30 37.82
N TYR A 360 6.06 -43.04 36.72
CA TYR A 360 6.25 -44.50 36.70
C TYR A 360 7.63 -44.94 36.16
N LYS A 361 8.49 -43.99 35.77
CA LYS A 361 9.86 -44.21 35.26
C LYS A 361 9.90 -45.33 34.19
N LEU A 362 9.04 -45.21 33.18
CA LEU A 362 8.88 -46.22 32.14
C LEU A 362 9.91 -46.05 31.02
N ASP A 363 10.43 -47.16 30.52
CA ASP A 363 11.29 -47.20 29.34
C ASP A 363 10.45 -46.93 28.06
N ILE A 364 10.93 -46.01 27.23
CA ILE A 364 10.22 -45.50 26.03
C ILE A 364 10.02 -46.61 24.98
N HIS A 365 10.91 -47.61 24.92
CA HIS A 365 10.70 -48.74 24.01
C HIS A 365 9.58 -49.68 24.49
N SER A 366 9.42 -49.85 25.80
CA SER A 366 8.39 -50.71 26.37
C SER A 366 6.99 -50.05 26.39
N LEU A 367 6.92 -48.70 26.28
CA LEU A 367 5.69 -47.91 26.17
C LEU A 367 5.07 -47.93 24.76
N VAL A 368 5.91 -48.08 23.73
CA VAL A 368 5.47 -48.23 22.34
C VAL A 368 4.93 -49.65 22.07
N ASP A 369 5.37 -50.65 22.85
CA ASP A 369 5.00 -52.08 22.68
C ASP A 369 4.12 -52.68 23.81
N GLY A 370 3.77 -51.91 24.86
CA GLY A 370 2.74 -52.29 25.86
C GLY A 370 3.17 -53.08 27.11
N LEU A 371 4.43 -53.01 27.58
CA LEU A 371 4.92 -53.77 28.74
C LEU A 371 5.59 -52.87 29.80
N ILE A 372 5.29 -53.04 31.10
CA ILE A 372 5.83 -52.19 32.19
C ILE A 372 6.53 -53.03 33.27
N ARG A 373 7.84 -52.83 33.53
CA ARG A 373 8.47 -53.11 34.85
C ARG A 373 9.86 -52.48 35.13
N LYS A 374 9.87 -51.60 36.16
CA LYS A 374 10.82 -51.22 37.25
C LYS A 374 12.37 -51.09 37.08
N GLN A 375 12.84 -49.89 37.55
CA GLN A 375 14.14 -49.43 38.15
C GLN A 375 15.18 -48.77 37.21
N SER A 376 15.41 -47.43 37.28
CA SER A 376 16.37 -46.60 38.09
C SER A 376 17.80 -46.50 37.46
N PHE A 377 18.53 -45.38 37.24
CA PHE A 377 18.63 -44.02 37.84
C PHE A 377 19.56 -43.09 36.98
N VAL A 378 19.34 -41.75 37.05
CA VAL A 378 20.26 -40.56 36.92
C VAL A 378 20.74 -39.94 35.56
N ASN A 379 20.29 -38.67 35.35
CA ASN A 379 20.84 -37.44 34.69
C ASN A 379 21.62 -37.46 33.36
N LYS A 380 21.15 -36.64 32.37
CA LYS A 380 21.91 -35.61 31.59
C LYS A 380 21.05 -34.96 30.47
N GLN A 381 20.51 -33.75 30.68
CA GLN A 381 19.63 -33.07 29.70
C GLN A 381 20.35 -32.32 28.55
N TYR A 382 21.62 -31.95 28.66
CA TYR A 382 22.32 -31.18 27.60
C TYR A 382 23.29 -31.99 26.74
N PHE A 383 23.69 -33.18 27.20
CA PHE A 383 24.58 -34.08 26.46
C PHE A 383 23.90 -34.62 25.19
N ASN A 384 22.60 -34.90 25.27
CA ASN A 384 21.85 -35.52 24.17
C ASN A 384 21.66 -34.55 22.99
N ALA A 385 21.47 -33.25 23.24
CA ALA A 385 21.36 -32.26 22.17
C ALA A 385 22.66 -32.13 21.37
N ILE A 386 23.83 -32.14 22.05
CA ILE A 386 25.13 -32.10 21.38
C ILE A 386 25.38 -33.39 20.57
N GLN A 387 25.00 -34.55 21.10
CA GLN A 387 25.12 -35.82 20.38
C GLN A 387 24.24 -35.84 19.11
N TRP A 388 23.00 -35.36 19.20
CA TRP A 388 22.10 -35.25 18.04
C TRP A 388 22.65 -34.31 16.95
N PHE A 389 23.17 -33.14 17.33
CA PHE A 389 23.71 -32.19 16.37
C PHE A 389 25.07 -32.63 15.79
N ASN A 390 25.93 -33.29 16.57
CA ASN A 390 27.18 -33.86 16.07
C ASN A 390 26.95 -35.07 15.15
N GLU A 391 25.97 -35.93 15.46
CA GLU A 391 25.55 -37.01 14.55
C GLU A 391 25.05 -36.47 13.22
N THR A 392 24.36 -35.32 13.23
CA THR A 392 23.91 -34.65 12.00
C THR A 392 25.10 -34.18 11.13
N ILE A 393 26.21 -33.73 11.75
CA ILE A 393 27.46 -33.35 11.06
C ILE A 393 28.21 -34.58 10.56
N ILE A 394 28.37 -35.61 11.40
CA ILE A 394 29.13 -36.84 11.10
C ILE A 394 28.48 -37.63 9.95
N ARG A 395 27.14 -37.64 9.88
CA ARG A 395 26.39 -38.31 8.81
C ARG A 395 26.40 -37.55 7.47
N GLY A 396 27.11 -36.43 7.35
CA GLY A 396 27.30 -35.69 6.10
C GLY A 396 26.07 -34.91 5.60
N VAL A 397 24.92 -35.01 6.28
CA VAL A 397 23.65 -34.35 5.93
C VAL A 397 23.81 -32.82 5.86
N VAL A 398 24.78 -32.29 6.60
CA VAL A 398 25.08 -30.86 6.62
C VAL A 398 25.48 -30.32 5.26
N HIS A 399 26.08 -31.08 4.33
CA HIS A 399 26.43 -30.54 3.00
C HIS A 399 25.21 -30.23 2.13
N GLU A 400 24.12 -30.98 2.30
CA GLU A 400 22.88 -30.87 1.52
C GLU A 400 21.89 -29.83 2.09
N MET A 401 22.15 -29.30 3.30
CA MET A 401 21.24 -28.35 3.95
C MET A 401 21.25 -26.95 3.29
N PRO A 402 20.11 -26.23 3.33
CA PRO A 402 20.05 -24.82 2.96
C PRO A 402 20.98 -23.95 3.82
N THR A 403 21.60 -22.93 3.23
CA THR A 403 22.61 -22.07 3.90
C THR A 403 22.11 -21.46 5.20
N LYS A 404 20.85 -21.00 5.25
CA LYS A 404 20.23 -20.44 6.48
C LYS A 404 20.17 -21.46 7.62
N MET A 405 19.83 -22.70 7.30
CA MET A 405 19.71 -23.80 8.27
C MET A 405 21.07 -24.28 8.77
N LYS A 406 22.11 -24.28 7.91
CA LYS A 406 23.52 -24.49 8.30
C LYS A 406 24.00 -23.42 9.28
N THR A 407 23.70 -22.15 8.98
CA THR A 407 24.05 -21.02 9.85
C THR A 407 23.40 -21.14 11.22
N ASP A 408 22.12 -21.48 11.29
CA ASP A 408 21.40 -21.63 12.56
C ASP A 408 21.89 -22.85 13.35
N LEU A 409 22.17 -23.98 12.69
CA LEU A 409 22.76 -25.17 13.30
C LEU A 409 24.10 -24.85 14.00
N TYR A 410 25.02 -24.18 13.31
CA TYR A 410 26.32 -23.80 13.88
C TYR A 410 26.19 -22.76 15.01
N LYS A 411 25.19 -21.87 14.96
CA LYS A 411 24.86 -20.95 16.05
C LYS A 411 24.38 -21.68 17.30
N TYR A 412 23.47 -22.64 17.15
CA TYR A 412 22.94 -23.42 18.28
C TYR A 412 24.00 -24.33 18.90
N LEU A 413 24.87 -24.95 18.10
CA LEU A 413 26.03 -25.71 18.58
C LEU A 413 27.01 -24.83 19.37
N SER A 414 27.34 -23.65 18.86
CA SER A 414 28.18 -22.68 19.57
C SER A 414 27.62 -22.33 20.94
N MET A 415 26.31 -22.07 21.02
CA MET A 415 25.63 -21.72 22.27
C MET A 415 25.53 -22.90 23.25
N ALA A 416 25.31 -24.12 22.75
CA ALA A 416 25.28 -25.33 23.57
C ALA A 416 26.64 -25.64 24.21
N TYR A 417 27.73 -25.56 23.43
CA TYR A 417 29.10 -25.74 23.94
C TYR A 417 29.49 -24.63 24.93
N TYR A 418 29.07 -23.37 24.68
CA TYR A 418 29.28 -22.26 25.60
C TYR A 418 28.59 -22.49 26.95
N LYS A 419 27.33 -22.95 26.95
CA LYS A 419 26.58 -23.26 28.18
C LYS A 419 27.12 -24.47 28.93
N MET A 420 27.81 -25.38 28.24
CA MET A 420 28.56 -26.49 28.85
C MET A 420 29.97 -26.11 29.32
N GLY A 421 30.40 -24.86 29.10
CA GLY A 421 31.70 -24.35 29.54
C GLY A 421 32.86 -24.61 28.59
N ASP A 422 32.63 -25.26 27.44
CA ASP A 422 33.66 -25.49 26.41
C ASP A 422 33.75 -24.30 25.44
N THR A 423 34.53 -23.30 25.84
CA THR A 423 34.68 -22.05 25.09
C THR A 423 35.44 -22.21 23.77
N ASN A 424 36.23 -23.27 23.60
CA ASN A 424 37.02 -23.50 22.39
C ASN A 424 36.14 -24.02 21.25
N GLN A 425 35.29 -25.01 21.53
CA GLN A 425 34.30 -25.51 20.57
C GLN A 425 33.23 -24.47 20.26
N ALA A 426 32.81 -23.71 21.29
CA ALA A 426 31.89 -22.60 21.10
C ALA A 426 32.40 -21.56 20.08
N LEU A 427 33.68 -21.19 20.16
CA LEU A 427 34.30 -20.22 19.26
C LEU A 427 34.47 -20.77 17.84
N LEU A 428 34.87 -22.04 17.71
CA LEU A 428 35.05 -22.71 16.42
C LEU A 428 33.76 -22.73 15.59
N TYR A 429 32.65 -23.18 16.18
CA TYR A 429 31.36 -23.24 15.48
C TYR A 429 30.79 -21.85 15.19
N MET A 430 31.08 -20.84 16.03
CA MET A 430 30.72 -19.46 15.72
C MET A 430 31.49 -18.93 14.50
N GLN A 431 32.78 -19.24 14.36
CA GLN A 431 33.57 -18.87 13.18
C GLN A 431 33.03 -19.52 11.90
N HIS A 432 32.61 -20.79 11.96
CA HIS A 432 31.95 -21.46 10.84
C HIS A 432 30.60 -20.82 10.47
N SER A 433 29.80 -20.40 11.46
CA SER A 433 28.56 -19.66 11.20
C SER A 433 28.81 -18.31 10.50
N ILE A 434 29.85 -17.57 10.88
CA ILE A 434 30.17 -16.26 10.32
C ILE A 434 30.73 -16.39 8.89
N ALA A 435 31.60 -17.38 8.66
CA ALA A 435 32.17 -17.65 7.33
C ALA A 435 31.11 -17.97 6.26
N LEU A 436 29.97 -18.54 6.66
CA LEU A 436 28.87 -18.88 5.75
C LEU A 436 27.99 -17.68 5.37
N ASN A 437 28.07 -16.55 6.08
CA ASN A 437 27.30 -15.34 5.75
C ASN A 437 27.94 -14.05 6.30
N PRO A 438 28.94 -13.47 5.60
CA PRO A 438 29.76 -12.36 6.12
C PRO A 438 29.15 -10.95 6.03
N TYR A 439 28.01 -10.74 5.32
CA TYR A 439 27.44 -9.41 5.05
C TYR A 439 26.02 -9.18 5.59
N ASN A 440 25.53 -10.00 6.52
CA ASN A 440 24.18 -9.80 7.06
C ASN A 440 24.21 -8.76 8.21
N GLU A 441 23.77 -7.54 7.93
CA GLU A 441 23.63 -6.41 8.89
C GLU A 441 22.54 -6.61 9.95
N HIS A 442 21.86 -7.76 9.98
CA HIS A 442 20.98 -8.17 11.09
C HIS A 442 21.59 -9.29 11.93
N ASN A 443 22.75 -9.01 12.52
CA ASN A 443 23.16 -9.68 13.74
C ASN A 443 22.46 -9.00 14.93
N SER A 444 21.52 -9.71 15.54
CA SER A 444 20.95 -9.37 16.84
C SER A 444 22.06 -8.98 17.82
N ASN A 445 21.90 -7.83 18.50
CA ASN A 445 22.87 -7.25 19.43
C ASN A 445 23.45 -8.21 20.48
N SER A 446 22.76 -9.31 20.83
CA SER A 446 23.21 -10.33 21.78
C SER A 446 24.36 -11.23 21.27
N VAL A 447 24.43 -11.48 19.96
CA VAL A 447 25.38 -12.47 19.37
C VAL A 447 26.74 -11.83 19.07
N ASN A 448 26.75 -10.58 18.62
CA ASN A 448 27.98 -9.79 18.52
C ASN A 448 28.61 -9.56 19.91
N GLN A 449 27.78 -9.48 20.96
CA GLN A 449 28.25 -9.32 22.35
C GLN A 449 28.98 -10.57 22.87
N ILE A 450 28.46 -11.78 22.59
CA ILE A 450 29.10 -13.05 22.95
C ILE A 450 30.41 -13.26 22.17
N PHE A 451 30.45 -12.88 20.88
CA PHE A 451 31.68 -12.95 20.10
C PHE A 451 32.76 -11.99 20.62
N VAL A 452 32.38 -10.75 20.95
CA VAL A 452 33.27 -9.76 21.58
C VAL A 452 33.75 -10.26 22.95
N GLU A 453 32.88 -10.82 23.79
CA GLU A 453 33.27 -11.43 25.07
C GLU A 453 34.26 -12.60 24.90
N LEU A 454 33.99 -13.53 23.96
CA LEU A 454 34.88 -14.66 23.69
C LEU A 454 36.24 -14.22 23.11
N PHE A 455 36.25 -13.21 22.24
CA PHE A 455 37.47 -12.65 21.64
C PHE A 455 38.36 -11.95 22.70
N TRP A 456 37.77 -11.19 23.62
CA TRP A 456 38.51 -10.55 24.72
C TRP A 456 38.94 -11.51 25.83
N LYS A 457 38.18 -12.58 26.09
CA LYS A 457 38.54 -13.61 27.09
C LYS A 457 39.79 -14.42 26.67
N LYS A 458 39.96 -14.66 25.37
CA LYS A 458 41.12 -15.37 24.80
C LYS A 458 42.40 -14.51 24.71
N ARG A 459 42.28 -13.18 24.76
CA ARG A 459 43.42 -12.23 24.73
C ARG A 459 43.99 -11.92 26.13
N LYS A 460 43.27 -12.33 27.20
CA LYS A 460 43.66 -12.19 28.61
C LYS A 460 44.26 -13.47 29.21
N GLN A 461 44.24 -14.58 28.46
CA GLN A 461 45.01 -15.81 28.69
C GLN A 461 46.22 -15.77 27.77
#